data_AF-A0A354EEZ7-F1
#
_entry.id   AF-A0A354EEZ7-F1
#
_cell.length_a   1.000
_cell.length_b   1.000
_cell.length_c   1.000
_cell.angle_alpha   90.00
_cell.angle_beta   90.00
_cell.angle_gamma   90.00
#
_symmetry.space_group_name_H-M   'P 1'
#
loop_
_entity.id
_entity.type
_entity.pdbx_description
1 polymer ?
#
loop_
_entity_poly.entity_id
_entity_poly.type
_entity_poly.pdbx_seq_one_letter_code
_entity_poly.pdbx_strand_id
1 'polypeptide(L)'
;MKKIKLTLFIPIAIMLAFLSFGCAKDMGKPSAAAKPAAVETQKQADNVYTGSVTGKSNKAKTVSIQVGQGDAAVTHMLKFDDKTTGLEFAEQGEAAIITWEQRGEDKFATVIKPKLAKLPEGVTEIKVDELFKLVEDKSPITLVDARPPFRYNPAHIPGAINIPVPVLKEKGAAVLPADKNSLIVFYCQGVT
;
A
#
# COMPACT_ATOMS: atom_id res chain seq x y z
N MET A 1 -40.81 43.43 -7.41
CA MET A 1 -40.90 44.79 -6.83
C MET A 1 -41.03 44.68 -5.31
N LYS A 2 -40.24 45.49 -4.58
CA LYS A 2 -40.32 45.86 -3.13
C LYS A 2 -40.29 44.73 -2.09
N LYS A 3 -39.16 44.52 -1.40
CA LYS A 3 -38.67 45.16 -0.13
C LYS A 3 -39.52 44.66 1.09
N ILE A 4 -39.00 44.31 2.27
CA ILE A 4 -38.24 45.12 3.24
C ILE A 4 -37.67 44.18 4.35
N LYS A 5 -36.45 44.47 4.84
CA LYS A 5 -35.77 43.88 6.01
C LYS A 5 -36.35 44.37 7.34
N LEU A 6 -36.25 43.60 8.43
CA LEU A 6 -36.09 44.19 9.77
C LEU A 6 -35.30 43.29 10.73
N THR A 7 -34.17 43.84 11.19
CA THR A 7 -33.24 43.40 12.23
C THR A 7 -33.75 43.79 13.63
N LEU A 8 -33.53 42.99 14.69
CA LEU A 8 -33.44 43.53 16.05
C LEU A 8 -32.78 42.59 17.11
N PHE A 9 -31.58 42.98 17.56
CA PHE A 9 -31.03 42.98 18.94
C PHE A 9 -30.51 41.70 19.67
N ILE A 10 -29.25 41.84 20.12
CA ILE A 10 -28.39 41.11 21.10
C ILE A 10 -28.47 41.91 22.46
N PRO A 11 -27.88 41.55 23.66
CA PRO A 11 -27.35 40.32 24.31
C PRO A 11 -28.01 40.04 25.70
N ILE A 12 -27.56 39.04 26.48
CA ILE A 12 -27.23 39.16 27.93
C ILE A 12 -26.46 37.93 28.41
N ALA A 13 -25.35 38.19 29.09
CA ALA A 13 -24.45 37.26 29.76
C ALA A 13 -24.93 36.95 31.18
N ILE A 14 -24.82 35.69 31.65
CA ILE A 14 -24.60 35.39 33.08
C ILE A 14 -23.61 34.22 33.19
N MET A 15 -22.44 34.58 33.70
CA MET A 15 -21.31 33.79 34.16
C MET A 15 -21.48 33.57 35.66
N LEU A 16 -21.28 32.36 36.21
CA LEU A 16 -20.85 32.05 37.59
C LEU A 16 -20.92 30.51 37.78
N ALA A 17 -19.81 29.76 37.67
CA ALA A 17 -18.78 29.51 38.69
C ALA A 17 -19.09 28.26 39.54
N PHE A 18 -18.22 27.25 39.50
CA PHE A 18 -17.79 26.48 40.67
C PHE A 18 -16.44 25.80 40.37
N LEU A 19 -15.38 26.35 40.98
CA LEU A 19 -14.07 25.75 41.17
C LEU A 19 -14.14 24.76 42.35
N SER A 20 -13.41 23.65 42.29
CA SER A 20 -12.35 23.26 43.26
C SER A 20 -12.00 21.76 43.25
N PHE A 21 -10.76 21.49 43.71
CA PHE A 21 -10.07 20.20 43.96
C PHE A 21 -9.46 19.50 42.74
N GLY A 22 -8.18 19.12 42.69
CA GLY A 22 -7.07 19.09 43.66
C GLY A 22 -5.89 18.30 43.05
N CYS A 23 -4.65 18.57 43.49
CA CYS A 23 -3.41 17.95 43.00
C CYS A 23 -3.07 16.60 43.67
N ALA A 24 -2.22 15.81 42.98
CA ALA A 24 -1.09 14.98 43.48
C ALA A 24 -1.16 13.43 43.37
N LYS A 25 -0.25 12.92 42.50
CA LYS A 25 0.76 11.84 42.64
C LYS A 25 0.48 10.50 43.39
N ASP A 26 0.58 9.43 42.57
CA ASP A 26 1.49 8.25 42.66
C ASP A 26 1.19 6.97 43.50
N MET A 27 1.52 5.85 42.85
CA MET A 27 1.82 4.46 43.27
C MET A 27 0.71 3.42 43.60
N GLY A 28 0.73 2.32 42.82
CA GLY A 28 0.18 1.00 43.20
C GLY A 28 -0.13 0.03 42.04
N LYS A 29 0.87 -0.72 41.53
CA LYS A 29 0.77 -1.88 40.59
C LYS A 29 0.13 -3.11 41.28
N PRO A 30 -0.40 -4.17 40.59
CA PRO A 30 0.36 -5.11 39.71
C PRO A 30 -0.40 -5.54 38.42
N SER A 31 0.17 -5.42 37.23
CA SER A 31 0.89 -6.47 36.48
C SER A 31 0.07 -7.72 36.06
N ALA A 32 -0.50 -7.69 34.86
CA ALA A 32 -0.67 -8.88 34.02
C ALA A 32 0.10 -8.67 32.71
N ALA A 33 0.96 -9.62 32.39
CA ALA A 33 2.03 -9.51 31.42
C ALA A 33 1.54 -9.44 29.97
N ALA A 34 1.76 -8.30 29.31
CA ALA A 34 1.80 -8.22 27.86
C ALA A 34 3.24 -8.52 27.39
N LYS A 35 3.41 -9.63 26.66
CA LYS A 35 4.63 -9.91 25.88
C LYS A 35 4.81 -8.80 24.83
N PRO A 36 6.06 -8.41 24.53
CA PRO A 36 6.34 -7.20 23.78
C PRO A 36 5.92 -7.37 22.32
N ALA A 37 4.88 -6.65 21.91
CA ALA A 37 4.72 -6.29 20.51
C ALA A 37 5.95 -5.46 20.16
N ALA A 38 6.84 -6.03 19.36
CA ALA A 38 7.89 -5.30 18.69
C ALA A 38 7.20 -4.19 17.91
N VAL A 39 7.26 -2.98 18.47
CA VAL A 39 6.95 -1.75 17.77
C VAL A 39 8.04 -1.63 16.70
N GLU A 40 7.77 -2.19 15.52
CA GLU A 40 8.50 -1.85 14.32
C GLU A 40 8.23 -0.38 14.04
N THR A 41 9.10 0.42 14.64
CA THR A 41 9.28 1.82 14.31
C THR A 41 9.64 1.85 12.83
N GLN A 42 8.69 2.23 11.98
CA GLN A 42 8.98 2.65 10.62
C GLN A 42 9.80 3.94 10.68
N LYS A 43 11.10 3.79 10.94
CA LYS A 43 12.09 4.82 10.72
C LYS A 43 12.29 4.88 9.21
N GLN A 44 11.75 5.91 8.57
CA GLN A 44 12.20 6.31 7.24
C GLN A 44 13.71 6.49 7.34
N ALA A 45 14.49 5.58 6.75
CA ALA A 45 15.93 5.75 6.69
C ALA A 45 16.20 6.99 5.82
N ASP A 46 17.10 7.87 6.25
CA ASP A 46 17.37 9.17 5.61
C ASP A 46 17.75 9.07 4.12
N ASN A 47 18.11 7.86 3.66
CA ASN A 47 18.52 7.56 2.29
C ASN A 47 17.57 6.63 1.53
N VAL A 48 16.25 6.77 1.70
CA VAL A 48 15.25 6.00 0.93
C VAL A 48 14.32 6.93 0.16
N TYR A 49 14.22 6.71 -1.14
CA TYR A 49 13.19 7.30 -2.00
C TYR A 49 12.09 6.30 -2.27
N THR A 50 10.84 6.76 -2.14
CA THR A 50 9.65 5.95 -2.39
C THR A 50 8.74 6.73 -3.30
N GLY A 51 8.47 6.20 -4.49
CA GLY A 51 7.79 6.96 -5.53
C GLY A 51 7.71 6.21 -6.85
N SER A 52 7.30 6.91 -7.90
CA SER A 52 7.18 6.33 -9.24
C SER A 52 8.46 6.56 -10.05
N VAL A 53 8.99 5.53 -10.67
CA VAL A 53 10.15 5.63 -11.55
C VAL A 53 9.74 6.39 -12.81
N THR A 54 10.42 7.49 -13.11
CA THR A 54 10.13 8.33 -14.28
C THR A 54 11.04 8.04 -15.46
N GLY A 55 12.16 7.33 -15.23
CA GLY A 55 13.03 6.88 -16.31
C GLY A 55 14.24 6.11 -15.83
N LYS A 56 14.78 5.26 -16.71
CA LYS A 56 16.04 4.52 -16.51
C LYS A 56 16.88 4.64 -17.77
N SER A 57 18.15 5.03 -17.63
CA SER A 57 19.13 5.09 -18.71
C SER A 57 20.31 4.18 -18.42
N ASN A 58 20.37 3.04 -19.11
CA ASN A 58 21.50 2.11 -19.00
C ASN A 58 22.80 2.72 -19.56
N LYS A 59 22.70 3.60 -20.56
CA LYS A 59 23.86 4.28 -21.15
C LYS A 59 24.46 5.33 -20.21
N ALA A 60 23.61 6.08 -19.50
CA ALA A 60 24.06 7.09 -18.54
C ALA A 60 24.25 6.53 -17.12
N LYS A 61 23.88 5.25 -16.90
CA LYS A 61 23.78 4.60 -15.60
C LYS A 61 22.99 5.43 -14.58
N THR A 62 21.80 5.89 -14.95
CA THR A 62 20.92 6.70 -14.09
C THR A 62 19.49 6.18 -14.01
N VAL A 63 18.88 6.34 -12.84
CA VAL A 63 17.46 6.11 -12.56
C VAL A 63 16.85 7.37 -11.98
N SER A 64 15.68 7.76 -12.49
CA SER A 64 14.93 8.91 -12.01
C SER A 64 13.67 8.42 -11.28
N ILE A 65 13.42 8.95 -10.08
CA ILE A 65 12.26 8.62 -9.26
C ILE A 65 11.55 9.90 -8.82
N GLN A 66 10.25 9.96 -9.04
CA GLN A 66 9.39 11.03 -8.57
C GLN A 66 8.83 10.68 -7.19
N VAL A 67 9.20 11.45 -6.19
CA VAL A 67 8.80 11.27 -4.79
C VAL A 67 7.80 12.35 -4.41
N GLY A 68 6.68 11.95 -3.79
CA GLY A 68 5.57 12.84 -3.44
C GLY A 68 4.37 12.69 -4.39
N GLN A 69 3.34 13.51 -4.18
CA GLN A 69 2.11 13.53 -4.97
C GLN A 69 1.73 14.96 -5.34
N GLY A 70 1.11 15.13 -6.52
CA GLY A 70 0.66 16.44 -7.00
C GLY A 70 1.80 17.44 -7.19
N ASP A 71 1.54 18.72 -6.91
CA ASP A 71 2.48 19.82 -7.12
C ASP A 71 3.73 19.76 -6.21
N ALA A 72 3.69 18.93 -5.16
CA ALA A 72 4.81 18.70 -4.26
C ALA A 72 5.74 17.56 -4.72
N ALA A 73 5.46 16.93 -5.88
CA ALA A 73 6.25 15.81 -6.37
C ALA A 73 7.61 16.28 -6.92
N VAL A 74 8.70 15.74 -6.36
CA VAL A 74 10.07 16.07 -6.76
C VAL A 74 10.71 14.88 -7.46
N THR A 75 11.28 15.11 -8.64
CA THR A 75 12.05 14.11 -9.37
C THR A 75 13.50 14.11 -8.89
N HIS A 76 13.92 13.00 -8.30
CA HIS A 76 15.31 12.75 -7.93
C HIS A 76 15.98 11.87 -8.98
N MET A 77 17.17 12.28 -9.42
CA MET A 77 18.02 11.47 -10.30
C MET A 77 19.12 10.82 -9.45
N LEU A 78 19.27 9.52 -9.60
CA LEU A 78 20.30 8.72 -8.94
C LEU A 78 21.14 8.02 -10.00
N LYS A 79 22.45 7.94 -9.78
CA LYS A 79 23.34 7.05 -10.53
C LYS A 79 23.16 5.63 -10.02
N PHE A 80 23.46 4.64 -10.85
CA PHE A 80 23.56 3.25 -10.44
C PHE A 80 24.86 2.66 -10.99
N ASP A 81 25.30 1.57 -10.42
CA ASP A 81 26.48 0.85 -10.87
C ASP A 81 26.23 -0.66 -10.82
N ASP A 82 27.30 -1.41 -11.04
CA ASP A 82 27.21 -2.87 -11.12
C ASP A 82 26.98 -3.51 -9.74
N LYS A 83 27.03 -2.71 -8.65
CA LYS A 83 26.67 -3.14 -7.29
C LYS A 83 25.20 -2.87 -6.97
N THR A 84 24.49 -2.10 -7.79
CA THR A 84 23.07 -1.83 -7.61
C THR A 84 22.25 -3.08 -7.88
N THR A 85 21.49 -3.53 -6.89
CA THR A 85 20.59 -4.69 -7.03
C THR A 85 19.15 -4.24 -7.31
N GLY A 86 18.42 -5.00 -8.14
CA GLY A 86 17.00 -4.73 -8.41
C GLY A 86 16.72 -3.73 -9.53
N LEU A 87 17.68 -3.50 -10.43
CA LEU A 87 17.53 -2.60 -11.59
C LEU A 87 16.41 -3.01 -12.55
N GLU A 88 16.00 -4.27 -12.51
CA GLU A 88 14.82 -4.81 -13.18
C GLU A 88 13.52 -4.15 -12.70
N PHE A 89 13.44 -3.72 -11.43
CA PHE A 89 12.26 -3.07 -10.87
C PHE A 89 12.22 -1.55 -11.08
N ALA A 90 13.23 -1.00 -11.78
CA ALA A 90 13.25 0.39 -12.20
C ALA A 90 12.63 0.55 -13.60
N GLU A 91 11.36 0.18 -13.74
CA GLU A 91 10.58 0.37 -14.96
C GLU A 91 9.78 1.69 -14.90
N GLN A 92 9.75 2.41 -16.01
CA GLN A 92 9.08 3.70 -16.07
C GLN A 92 7.57 3.54 -15.82
N GLY A 93 7.04 4.33 -14.88
CA GLY A 93 5.65 4.29 -14.43
C GLY A 93 5.41 3.37 -13.23
N GLU A 94 6.35 2.49 -12.88
CA GLU A 94 6.21 1.60 -11.74
C GLU A 94 6.63 2.28 -10.43
N ALA A 95 5.93 1.93 -9.35
CA ALA A 95 6.27 2.40 -8.03
C ALA A 95 7.45 1.58 -7.48
N ALA A 96 8.50 2.26 -7.02
CA ALA A 96 9.69 1.64 -6.47
C ALA A 96 10.09 2.27 -5.12
N ILE A 97 10.80 1.47 -4.34
CA ILE A 97 11.54 1.88 -3.16
C ILE A 97 13.02 1.80 -3.53
N ILE A 98 13.69 2.94 -3.61
CA ILE A 98 15.11 3.05 -3.92
C ILE A 98 15.85 3.43 -2.66
N THR A 99 16.65 2.50 -2.15
CA THR A 99 17.68 2.82 -1.16
C THR A 99 18.86 3.43 -1.90
N TRP A 100 19.40 4.52 -1.38
CA TRP A 100 20.51 5.23 -1.98
C TRP A 100 21.61 5.55 -0.98
N GLU A 101 22.75 5.97 -1.49
CA GLU A 101 23.85 6.51 -0.70
C GLU A 101 24.51 7.68 -1.42
N GLN A 102 25.01 8.64 -0.65
CA GLN A 102 25.75 9.77 -1.21
C GLN A 102 27.19 9.33 -1.47
N ARG A 103 27.68 9.51 -2.71
CA ARG A 103 29.09 9.28 -3.07
C ARG A 103 29.63 10.53 -3.79
N GLY A 104 30.33 11.38 -3.05
CA GLY A 104 30.74 12.70 -3.54
C GLY A 104 29.52 13.61 -3.72
N GLU A 105 29.39 14.23 -4.89
CA GLU A 105 28.25 15.10 -5.23
C GLU A 105 27.00 14.31 -5.67
N ASP A 106 27.18 13.05 -6.09
CA ASP A 106 26.12 12.24 -6.67
C ASP A 106 25.47 11.28 -5.67
N LYS A 107 24.18 10.98 -5.89
CA LYS A 107 23.44 9.92 -5.20
C LYS A 107 23.49 8.65 -6.02
N PHE A 108 23.86 7.54 -5.37
CA PHE A 108 23.88 6.22 -5.98
C PHE A 108 22.76 5.34 -5.42
N ALA A 109 21.95 4.76 -6.30
CA ALA A 109 20.99 3.72 -5.93
C ALA A 109 21.76 2.44 -5.55
N THR A 110 21.48 1.88 -4.38
CA THR A 110 22.10 0.63 -3.90
C THR A 110 21.13 -0.54 -4.08
N VAL A 111 19.88 -0.35 -3.68
CA VAL A 111 18.85 -1.39 -3.72
C VAL A 111 17.55 -0.78 -4.24
N ILE A 112 17.02 -1.35 -5.31
CA ILE A 112 15.74 -0.96 -5.91
C ILE A 112 14.78 -2.13 -5.69
N LYS A 113 13.63 -1.85 -5.08
CA LYS A 113 12.58 -2.85 -4.86
C LYS A 113 11.26 -2.32 -5.41
N PRO A 114 10.38 -3.19 -5.94
CA PRO A 114 9.05 -2.76 -6.31
C PRO A 114 8.29 -2.35 -5.04
N LYS A 115 7.56 -1.24 -5.11
CA LYS A 115 6.67 -0.83 -4.05
C LYS A 115 5.34 -1.56 -4.23
N LEU A 116 5.24 -2.74 -3.64
CA LEU A 116 3.99 -3.48 -3.63
C LEU A 116 2.98 -2.77 -2.71
N ALA A 117 1.73 -2.72 -3.16
CA ALA A 117 0.65 -2.20 -2.33
C ALA A 117 0.48 -3.12 -1.12
N LYS A 118 0.34 -2.54 0.07
CA LYS A 118 -0.04 -3.32 1.25
C LYS A 118 -1.42 -3.92 1.02
N LEU A 119 -1.57 -5.22 1.29
CA LEU A 119 -2.87 -5.88 1.23
C LEU A 119 -3.84 -5.22 2.22
N PRO A 120 -5.13 -5.08 1.87
CA PRO A 120 -6.13 -4.55 2.78
C PRO A 120 -6.35 -5.48 3.97
N GLU A 121 -6.85 -4.94 5.08
CA GLU A 121 -7.20 -5.74 6.26
C GLU A 121 -8.20 -6.84 5.90
N GLY A 122 -7.96 -8.06 6.40
CA GLY A 122 -8.79 -9.24 6.11
C GLY A 122 -8.42 -9.99 4.83
N VAL A 123 -7.43 -9.53 4.06
CA VAL A 123 -6.86 -10.29 2.92
C VAL A 123 -5.49 -10.84 3.31
N THR A 124 -5.31 -12.13 3.14
CA THR A 124 -4.04 -12.83 3.39
C THR A 124 -3.36 -13.17 2.08
N GLU A 125 -2.03 -13.07 2.07
CA GLU A 125 -1.21 -13.59 0.98
C GLU A 125 -1.05 -15.10 1.12
N ILE A 126 -1.07 -15.82 -0.01
CA ILE A 126 -0.74 -17.24 -0.09
C ILE A 126 0.47 -17.41 -1.02
N LYS A 127 1.43 -18.25 -0.61
CA LYS A 127 2.63 -18.51 -1.42
C LYS A 127 2.34 -19.53 -2.53
N VAL A 128 3.17 -19.49 -3.58
CA VAL A 128 3.06 -20.38 -4.74
C VAL A 128 3.05 -21.86 -4.33
N ASP A 129 3.95 -22.28 -3.45
CA ASP A 129 4.04 -23.67 -3.00
C ASP A 129 2.78 -24.13 -2.22
N GLU A 130 2.15 -23.23 -1.48
CA GLU A 130 0.93 -23.51 -0.73
C GLU A 130 -0.27 -23.61 -1.66
N LEU A 131 -0.40 -22.67 -2.61
CA LEU A 131 -1.41 -22.73 -3.65
C LEU A 131 -1.28 -24.00 -4.50
N PHE A 132 -0.05 -24.37 -4.86
CA PHE A 132 0.22 -25.59 -5.62
C PHE A 132 -0.32 -26.84 -4.89
N LYS A 133 -0.04 -26.95 -3.59
CA LYS A 133 -0.58 -28.05 -2.76
C LYS A 133 -2.11 -28.05 -2.72
N LEU A 134 -2.75 -26.90 -2.54
CA LEU A 134 -4.21 -26.81 -2.51
C LEU A 134 -4.84 -27.28 -3.83
N VAL A 135 -4.21 -26.94 -4.96
CA VAL A 135 -4.65 -27.36 -6.31
C VAL A 135 -4.40 -28.86 -6.52
N GLU A 136 -3.23 -29.36 -6.13
CA GLU A 136 -2.86 -30.79 -6.24
C GLU A 136 -3.78 -31.68 -5.39
N ASP A 137 -4.04 -31.27 -4.15
CA ASP A 137 -4.91 -31.95 -3.19
C ASP A 137 -6.40 -31.83 -3.54
N LYS A 138 -6.75 -31.06 -4.58
CA LYS A 138 -8.14 -30.73 -4.97
C LYS A 138 -8.95 -30.19 -3.79
N SER A 139 -8.31 -29.35 -2.98
CA SER A 139 -8.95 -28.70 -1.84
C SER A 139 -10.14 -27.86 -2.31
N PRO A 140 -11.20 -27.70 -1.49
CA PRO A 140 -12.36 -26.88 -1.84
C PRO A 140 -12.00 -25.39 -1.84
N ILE A 141 -11.45 -24.92 -2.96
CA ILE A 141 -11.07 -23.52 -3.18
C ILE A 141 -11.73 -22.99 -4.44
N THR A 142 -12.05 -21.70 -4.46
CA THR A 142 -12.39 -20.96 -5.67
C THR A 142 -11.15 -20.21 -6.13
N LEU A 143 -10.51 -20.68 -7.19
CA LEU A 143 -9.36 -20.04 -7.78
C LEU A 143 -9.81 -19.03 -8.84
N VAL A 144 -9.36 -17.78 -8.75
CA VAL A 144 -9.82 -16.67 -9.59
C VAL A 144 -8.65 -16.01 -10.30
N ASP A 145 -8.68 -16.00 -11.63
CA ASP A 145 -7.76 -15.25 -12.48
C ASP A 145 -8.29 -13.84 -12.73
N ALA A 146 -7.60 -12.83 -12.19
CA ALA A 146 -7.98 -11.41 -12.31
C ALA A 146 -7.57 -10.75 -13.64
N ARG A 147 -6.89 -11.49 -14.54
CA ARG A 147 -6.37 -10.96 -15.81
C ARG A 147 -7.48 -10.78 -16.85
N PRO A 148 -7.27 -9.96 -17.89
CA PRO A 148 -8.19 -9.87 -19.02
C PRO A 148 -8.35 -11.22 -19.75
N PRO A 149 -9.51 -11.47 -20.39
CA PRO A 149 -9.78 -12.76 -21.05
C PRO A 149 -8.73 -13.18 -22.07
N PHE A 150 -8.12 -12.22 -22.79
CA PHE A 150 -7.08 -12.52 -23.79
C PHE A 150 -5.81 -13.12 -23.17
N ARG A 151 -5.53 -12.90 -21.87
CA ARG A 151 -4.41 -13.53 -21.15
C ARG A 151 -4.81 -14.84 -20.49
N TYR A 152 -6.08 -14.98 -20.10
CA TYR A 152 -6.63 -16.19 -19.49
C TYR A 152 -6.82 -17.31 -20.52
N ASN A 153 -7.41 -17.01 -21.67
CA ASN A 153 -7.79 -18.01 -22.68
C ASN A 153 -6.61 -18.86 -23.21
N PRO A 154 -5.42 -18.29 -23.48
CA PRO A 154 -4.30 -19.09 -23.97
C PRO A 154 -3.74 -20.05 -22.91
N ALA A 155 -3.69 -19.63 -21.64
CA ALA A 155 -3.22 -20.44 -20.52
C ALA A 155 -3.62 -19.82 -19.17
N HIS A 156 -4.08 -20.68 -18.25
CA HIS A 156 -4.44 -20.36 -16.87
C HIS A 156 -4.26 -21.59 -15.98
N ILE A 157 -4.31 -21.39 -14.66
CA ILE A 157 -4.20 -22.49 -13.71
C ILE A 157 -5.46 -23.37 -13.83
N PRO A 158 -5.33 -24.71 -13.93
CA PRO A 158 -6.49 -25.60 -14.03
C PRO A 158 -7.50 -25.38 -12.91
N GLY A 159 -8.78 -25.28 -13.28
CA GLY A 159 -9.88 -25.03 -12.34
C GLY A 159 -10.08 -23.57 -11.94
N ALA A 160 -9.23 -22.65 -12.40
CA ALA A 160 -9.45 -21.22 -12.21
C ALA A 160 -10.66 -20.73 -13.01
N ILE A 161 -11.38 -19.74 -12.46
CA ILE A 161 -12.39 -18.96 -13.19
C ILE A 161 -11.83 -17.58 -13.53
N ASN A 162 -12.19 -17.03 -14.70
CA ASN A 162 -11.76 -15.69 -15.07
C ASN A 162 -12.72 -14.62 -14.53
N ILE A 163 -12.24 -13.76 -13.62
CA ILE A 163 -12.97 -12.58 -13.16
C ILE A 163 -12.06 -11.36 -13.32
N PRO A 164 -12.03 -10.72 -14.51
CA PRO A 164 -11.22 -9.54 -14.74
C PRO A 164 -11.56 -8.39 -13.79
N VAL A 165 -10.56 -7.59 -13.39
CA VAL A 165 -10.77 -6.43 -12.50
C VAL A 165 -11.92 -5.51 -12.93
N PRO A 166 -12.12 -5.17 -14.22
CA PRO A 166 -13.27 -4.36 -14.63
C PRO A 166 -14.62 -5.02 -14.32
N VAL A 167 -14.73 -6.34 -14.51
CA VAL A 167 -15.95 -7.10 -14.24
C VAL A 167 -16.23 -7.13 -12.74
N LEU A 168 -15.21 -7.33 -11.91
CA LEU A 168 -15.35 -7.30 -10.46
C LEU A 168 -15.77 -5.91 -9.96
N LYS A 169 -15.27 -4.83 -10.56
CA LYS A 169 -15.68 -3.46 -10.22
C LYS A 169 -17.14 -3.18 -10.59
N GLU A 170 -17.60 -3.68 -11.72
CA GLU A 170 -18.97 -3.47 -12.21
C GLU A 170 -19.99 -4.33 -11.44
N LYS A 171 -19.68 -5.61 -11.23
CA LYS A 171 -20.64 -6.60 -10.70
C LYS A 171 -20.44 -6.93 -9.22
N GLY A 172 -19.32 -6.52 -8.63
CA GLY A 172 -19.03 -6.70 -7.21
C GLY A 172 -19.11 -8.17 -6.76
N ALA A 173 -19.75 -8.40 -5.61
CA ALA A 173 -19.87 -9.74 -5.04
C ALA A 173 -20.76 -10.70 -5.86
N ALA A 174 -21.52 -10.21 -6.85
CA ALA A 174 -22.43 -11.06 -7.64
C ALA A 174 -21.70 -12.06 -8.55
N VAL A 175 -20.40 -11.84 -8.83
CA VAL A 175 -19.56 -12.77 -9.61
C VAL A 175 -18.76 -13.73 -8.71
N LEU A 176 -18.90 -13.61 -7.39
CA LEU A 176 -18.22 -14.45 -6.42
C LEU A 176 -19.15 -15.58 -5.94
N PRO A 177 -18.59 -16.65 -5.34
CA PRO A 177 -19.38 -17.70 -4.69
C PRO A 177 -20.37 -17.12 -3.67
N ALA A 178 -21.59 -17.67 -3.64
CA ALA A 178 -22.62 -17.25 -2.70
C ALA A 178 -22.28 -17.63 -1.24
N ASP A 179 -21.51 -18.71 -1.06
CA ASP A 179 -21.03 -19.12 0.25
C ASP A 179 -19.85 -18.23 0.69
N LYS A 180 -20.03 -17.51 1.80
CA LYS A 180 -19.03 -16.61 2.37
C LYS A 180 -17.92 -17.33 3.14
N ASN A 181 -18.06 -18.63 3.40
CA ASN A 181 -17.03 -19.43 4.08
C ASN A 181 -16.07 -20.09 3.09
N SER A 182 -16.38 -20.06 1.80
CA SER A 182 -15.54 -20.60 0.75
C SER A 182 -14.22 -19.84 0.66
N LEU A 183 -13.09 -20.57 0.61
CA LEU A 183 -11.77 -19.98 0.39
C LEU A 183 -11.67 -19.51 -1.07
N ILE A 184 -11.50 -18.21 -1.27
CA ILE A 184 -11.30 -17.61 -2.59
C ILE A 184 -9.86 -17.14 -2.70
N VAL A 185 -9.15 -17.64 -3.72
CA VAL A 185 -7.77 -17.23 -4.02
C VAL A 185 -7.76 -16.46 -5.33
N PHE A 186 -7.32 -15.21 -5.28
CA PHE A 186 -7.11 -14.40 -6.48
C PHE A 186 -5.65 -14.46 -6.90
N TYR A 187 -5.40 -14.60 -8.19
CA TYR A 187 -4.08 -14.42 -8.76
C TYR A 187 -4.10 -13.50 -9.99
N CYS A 188 -2.96 -12.88 -10.28
CA CYS A 188 -2.73 -12.14 -11.51
C CYS A 188 -1.33 -12.45 -12.06
N GLN A 189 -0.81 -11.64 -12.99
CA GLN A 189 0.54 -11.83 -13.56
C GLN A 189 1.64 -11.05 -12.81
N GLY A 190 1.27 -10.19 -11.86
CA GLY A 190 2.20 -9.39 -11.09
C GLY A 190 2.90 -10.21 -10.01
N VAL A 191 4.04 -9.70 -9.56
CA VAL A 191 4.73 -10.22 -8.37
C VAL A 191 3.98 -9.78 -7.10
N THR A 192 3.92 -10.67 -6.12
CA THR A 192 3.40 -10.43 -4.77
C THR A 192 4.51 -10.52 -3.74
#